data_AF-J9E866-F1
#
_entry.id   AF-J9E866-F1
#
_cell.length_a   1.000
_cell.length_b   1.000
_cell.length_c   1.000
_cell.angle_alpha   90.00
_cell.angle_beta   90.00
_cell.angle_gamma   90.00
#
_symmetry.space_group_name_H-M   'P 1'
#
loop_
_entity.id
_entity.type
_entity.pdbx_description
1 polymer ?
#
loop_
_entity_poly.entity_id
_entity_poly.type
_entity_poly.pdbx_seq_one_letter_code
_entity_poly.pdbx_strand_id
1 'polypeptide(L)'
;VVIPQACSKKWGESRTDWVANGTYVPLRDRIKKRVAKGIPFFSLEFFPPKTTNSVANFFARLDRFREGNPMFVDIAWHFGSDPGNISSETSSSSVAAGCLDYCGMDTMLHITCCPYTKEQSIRHLEQSKALGLKNILALRGDLPRQVSLAENF
;
A
#
# COMPACT_ATOMS: atom_id res chain seq x y z
N VAL A 1 -8.39 -10.74 17.27
CA VAL A 1 -7.80 -9.78 18.23
C VAL A 1 -8.59 -8.49 18.12
N VAL A 2 -9.10 -7.94 19.23
CA VAL A 2 -9.70 -6.61 19.21
C VAL A 2 -8.55 -5.63 18.99
N ILE A 3 -8.32 -5.24 17.75
CA ILE A 3 -7.32 -4.23 17.41
C ILE A 3 -7.91 -2.89 17.84
N PRO A 4 -7.25 -2.12 18.74
CA PRO A 4 -7.87 -0.97 19.36
C PRO A 4 -8.37 0.02 18.31
N GLN A 5 -9.62 0.45 18.46
CA GLN A 5 -10.16 1.57 17.70
C GLN A 5 -9.21 2.76 17.78
N ALA A 6 -8.88 3.29 16.59
CA ALA A 6 -8.34 4.60 16.29
C ALA A 6 -7.73 5.37 17.49
N CYS A 7 -6.40 5.44 17.50
CA CYS A 7 -5.65 6.37 18.33
C CYS A 7 -6.20 7.79 18.14
N SER A 8 -6.94 8.29 19.14
CA SER A 8 -7.60 9.61 19.18
C SER A 8 -6.62 10.77 19.36
N LYS A 9 -5.37 10.62 18.89
CA LYS A 9 -4.43 11.73 18.87
C LYS A 9 -4.95 12.74 17.85
N LYS A 10 -5.40 13.91 18.32
CA LYS A 10 -5.58 15.09 17.47
C LYS A 10 -4.23 15.41 16.85
N TRP A 11 -4.05 14.97 15.62
CA TRP A 11 -2.84 15.19 14.84
C TRP A 11 -2.81 16.67 14.45
N GLY A 12 -1.76 17.39 14.88
CA GLY A 12 -1.62 18.83 14.63
C GLY A 12 -1.79 19.19 13.15
N GLU A 13 -2.30 20.40 12.91
CA GLU A 13 -2.85 20.97 11.65
C GLU A 13 -1.95 20.92 10.40
N SER A 14 -0.77 20.28 10.42
CA SER A 14 0.27 20.40 9.38
C SER A 14 0.52 19.16 8.50
N ARG A 15 -0.12 17.99 8.69
CA ARG A 15 0.56 16.72 8.32
C ARG A 15 -0.06 15.78 7.28
N THR A 16 -1.11 16.15 6.56
CA THR A 16 -1.61 15.32 5.44
C THR A 16 -1.82 16.16 4.18
N ASP A 17 -0.75 16.37 3.41
CA ASP A 17 -0.82 17.07 2.12
C ASP A 17 -1.74 16.39 1.08
N TRP A 18 -2.20 15.18 1.38
CA TRP A 18 -3.12 14.33 0.61
C TRP A 18 -4.59 14.45 0.99
N VAL A 19 -4.93 15.25 2.02
CA VAL A 19 -6.32 15.61 2.34
C VAL A 19 -6.41 17.13 2.49
N ALA A 20 -7.14 17.78 1.59
CA ALA A 20 -7.42 19.21 1.63
C ALA A 20 -8.93 19.43 1.77
N ASN A 21 -9.37 20.16 2.80
CA ASN A 21 -10.79 20.42 3.09
C ASN A 21 -11.64 19.13 3.15
N GLY A 22 -11.11 18.07 3.77
CA GLY A 22 -11.76 16.76 3.85
C GLY A 22 -11.80 15.97 2.54
N THR A 23 -11.22 16.49 1.46
CA THR A 23 -11.18 15.84 0.15
C THR A 23 -9.79 15.32 -0.17
N TYR A 24 -9.73 14.11 -0.73
CA TYR A 24 -8.48 13.50 -1.17
C TYR A 24 -7.84 14.29 -2.33
N VAL A 25 -6.57 14.62 -2.19
CA VAL A 25 -5.74 15.21 -3.26
C VAL A 25 -4.93 14.10 -3.92
N PRO A 26 -5.15 13.80 -5.22
CA PRO A 26 -4.43 12.73 -5.91
C PRO A 26 -2.91 12.84 -5.78
N LEU A 27 -2.25 11.71 -5.49
CA LEU A 27 -0.79 11.63 -5.39
C LEU A 27 -0.08 12.24 -6.62
N ARG A 28 -0.59 11.99 -7.83
CA ARG A 28 -0.04 12.58 -9.07
C ARG A 28 0.00 14.11 -9.04
N ASP A 29 -0.98 14.76 -8.43
CA ASP A 29 -1.09 16.22 -8.40
C ASP A 29 -0.15 16.79 -7.33
N ARG A 30 0.01 16.07 -6.21
CA ARG A 30 1.01 16.38 -5.17
C ARG A 30 2.44 16.28 -5.70
N ILE A 31 2.75 15.22 -6.44
CA ILE A 31 4.05 15.03 -7.11
C ILE A 31 4.30 16.19 -8.08
N LYS A 32 3.38 16.46 -9.01
CA LYS A 32 3.49 17.57 -9.97
C LYS A 32 3.75 18.92 -9.28
N LYS A 33 3.01 19.19 -8.18
CA LYS A 33 3.18 20.42 -7.39
C LYS A 33 4.56 20.55 -6.78
N ARG A 34 5.13 19.47 -6.24
CA ARG A 34 6.49 19.53 -5.65
C ARG A 34 7.57 19.65 -6.70
N VAL A 35 7.45 18.93 -7.81
CA VAL A 35 8.36 19.04 -8.97
C VAL A 35 8.36 20.47 -9.52
N ALA A 36 7.19 21.07 -9.74
CA ALA A 36 7.08 22.44 -10.24
C ALA A 36 7.70 23.50 -9.29
N LYS A 37 7.72 23.23 -7.99
CA LYS A 37 8.31 24.11 -6.98
C LYS A 37 9.80 23.82 -6.69
N GLY A 38 10.38 22.79 -7.31
CA GLY A 38 11.75 22.35 -7.00
C GLY A 38 11.91 21.84 -5.57
N ILE A 39 10.83 21.38 -4.93
CA ILE A 39 10.86 20.87 -3.55
C ILE A 39 11.12 19.36 -3.61
N PRO A 40 12.22 18.84 -3.03
CA PRO A 40 12.48 17.41 -3.01
C PRO A 40 11.44 16.67 -2.16
N PHE A 41 11.26 15.39 -2.47
CA PHE A 41 10.41 14.48 -1.71
C PHE A 41 10.95 13.07 -1.83
N PHE A 42 10.49 12.19 -0.94
CA PHE A 42 10.82 10.78 -0.93
C PHE A 42 9.59 9.94 -0.56
N SER A 43 9.61 8.67 -0.95
CA SER A 43 8.69 7.62 -0.50
C SER A 43 9.50 6.50 0.15
N LEU A 44 8.80 5.57 0.79
CA LEU A 44 9.41 4.39 1.42
C LEU A 44 8.68 3.14 0.96
N GLU A 45 9.43 2.16 0.46
CA GLU A 45 8.89 0.87 0.03
C GLU A 45 9.12 -0.22 1.08
N PHE A 46 8.09 -1.03 1.32
CA PHE A 46 8.11 -2.13 2.28
C PHE A 46 7.56 -3.42 1.68
N PHE A 47 8.14 -4.53 2.13
CA PHE A 47 7.54 -5.85 1.92
C PHE A 47 6.58 -6.18 3.07
N PRO A 48 5.42 -6.81 2.78
CA PRO A 48 4.49 -7.21 3.82
C PRO A 48 5.15 -8.19 4.80
N PRO A 49 4.97 -8.03 6.12
CA PRO A 49 5.55 -8.93 7.11
C PRO A 49 5.00 -10.35 6.97
N LYS A 50 5.84 -11.38 7.15
CA LYS A 50 5.43 -12.78 6.97
C LYS A 50 4.70 -13.39 8.17
N THR A 51 4.68 -12.72 9.32
CA THR A 51 4.06 -13.23 10.55
C THR A 51 3.26 -12.13 11.24
N THR A 52 2.17 -12.51 11.91
CA THR A 52 1.33 -11.60 12.69
C THR A 52 2.11 -10.78 13.72
N ASN A 53 3.05 -11.41 14.44
CA ASN A 53 3.90 -10.70 15.40
C ASN A 53 4.76 -9.62 14.72
N SER A 54 5.22 -9.88 13.49
CA SER A 54 5.98 -8.90 12.71
C SER A 54 5.11 -7.75 12.19
N VAL A 55 3.79 -7.94 12.04
CA VAL A 55 2.85 -6.86 11.64
C VAL A 55 2.78 -5.76 12.70
N ALA A 56 2.67 -6.13 13.98
CA ALA A 56 2.68 -5.14 15.07
C ALA A 56 4.00 -4.35 15.10
N ASN A 57 5.13 -5.03 14.93
CA ASN A 57 6.45 -4.39 14.87
C ASN A 57 6.61 -3.49 13.63
N PHE A 58 6.01 -3.87 12.51
CA PHE A 58 5.99 -3.07 11.30
C PHE A 58 5.27 -1.74 11.52
N PHE A 59 4.05 -1.76 12.05
CA PHE A 59 3.28 -0.53 12.29
C PHE A 59 3.95 0.37 13.34
N ALA A 60 4.54 -0.20 14.39
CA ALA A 60 5.31 0.58 15.37
C ALA A 60 6.56 1.25 14.75
N ARG A 61 7.16 0.63 13.73
CA ARG A 61 8.28 1.23 12.98
C ARG A 61 7.79 2.26 11.97
N LEU A 62 6.67 2.00 11.30
CA LEU A 62 6.06 2.91 10.34
C LEU A 62 5.65 4.24 10.99
N ASP A 63 5.10 4.20 12.20
CA ASP A 63 4.76 5.41 12.96
C ASP A 63 5.98 6.29 13.25
N ARG A 64 7.15 5.68 13.50
CA ARG A 64 8.42 6.43 13.62
C ARG A 64 8.90 6.99 12.29
N PHE A 65 8.80 6.23 11.20
CA PHE A 65 9.18 6.72 9.87
C PHE A 65 8.31 7.87 9.38
N ARG A 66 7.04 7.91 9.80
CA ARG A 66 6.13 9.02 9.52
C ARG A 66 6.67 10.36 10.01
N GLU A 67 7.50 10.39 11.07
CA GLU A 67 8.14 11.62 11.54
C GLU A 67 9.04 12.28 10.48
N GLY A 68 9.63 11.47 9.58
CA GLY A 68 10.41 11.93 8.44
C GLY A 68 9.58 12.56 7.32
N ASN A 69 8.24 12.50 7.41
CA ASN A 69 7.30 13.05 6.43
C ASN A 69 7.50 12.54 4.98
N PRO A 70 7.55 11.22 4.75
CA PRO A 70 7.49 10.68 3.39
C PRO A 70 6.19 11.09 2.70
N MET A 71 6.22 11.32 1.39
CA MET A 71 5.04 11.75 0.63
C MET A 71 3.96 10.66 0.54
N PHE A 72 4.41 9.40 0.45
CA PHE A 72 3.59 8.19 0.43
C PHE A 72 4.47 6.99 0.79
N VAL A 73 3.85 5.83 1.01
CA VAL A 73 4.53 4.55 1.20
C VAL A 73 4.07 3.53 0.18
N ASP A 74 4.96 2.62 -0.18
CA ASP A 74 4.73 1.55 -1.16
C ASP A 74 4.69 0.21 -0.44
N ILE A 75 3.66 -0.60 -0.72
CA ILE A 75 3.55 -1.98 -0.21
C ILE A 75 3.67 -2.95 -1.37
N ALA A 76 4.74 -3.76 -1.33
CA ALA A 76 5.05 -4.72 -2.36
C ALA A 76 4.01 -5.86 -2.45
N TRP A 77 3.94 -6.48 -3.63
CA TRP A 77 3.01 -7.56 -3.95
C TRP A 77 3.75 -8.78 -4.45
N HIS A 78 3.58 -9.90 -3.76
CA HIS A 78 4.21 -11.15 -4.12
C HIS A 78 3.19 -12.29 -4.12
N PHE A 79 3.04 -12.97 -5.27
CA PHE A 79 2.05 -14.03 -5.45
C PHE A 79 2.12 -15.13 -4.38
N GLY A 80 3.33 -15.53 -3.98
CA GLY A 80 3.55 -16.60 -3.00
C GLY A 80 3.11 -16.29 -1.56
N SER A 81 2.67 -15.07 -1.25
CA SER A 81 2.21 -14.67 0.08
C SER A 81 0.71 -14.38 0.17
N ASP A 82 -0.08 -14.86 -0.78
CA ASP A 82 -1.54 -14.61 -0.86
C ASP A 82 -1.90 -13.12 -0.67
N PRO A 83 -1.34 -12.23 -1.50
CA PRO A 83 -1.26 -10.79 -1.22
C PRO A 83 -2.62 -10.08 -1.23
N GLY A 84 -3.63 -10.66 -1.88
CA GLY A 84 -5.00 -10.13 -1.94
C GLY A 84 -5.93 -10.61 -0.82
N ASN A 85 -5.49 -11.50 0.06
CA ASN A 85 -6.33 -12.08 1.11
C ASN A 85 -6.53 -11.12 2.28
N ILE A 86 -7.64 -10.40 2.24
CA ILE A 86 -8.02 -9.41 3.27
C ILE A 86 -8.33 -10.02 4.64
N SER A 87 -8.55 -11.34 4.73
CA SER A 87 -8.72 -12.04 6.00
C SER A 87 -7.39 -12.34 6.69
N SER A 88 -6.28 -12.21 5.96
CA SER A 88 -4.93 -12.39 6.48
C SER A 88 -4.32 -11.04 6.85
N GLU A 89 -3.87 -10.89 8.10
CA GLU A 89 -3.19 -9.67 8.58
C GLU A 89 -1.84 -9.42 7.90
N THR A 90 -1.25 -10.46 7.29
CA THR A 90 0.07 -10.41 6.63
C THR A 90 -0.03 -10.17 5.13
N SER A 91 -1.23 -10.10 4.54
CA SER A 91 -1.38 -9.86 3.11
C SER A 91 -1.01 -8.42 2.74
N SER A 92 -0.57 -8.20 1.50
CA SER A 92 -0.25 -6.86 1.00
C SER A 92 -1.44 -5.92 1.11
N SER A 93 -2.65 -6.39 0.78
CA SER A 93 -3.89 -5.60 0.88
C SER A 93 -4.20 -5.18 2.32
N SER A 94 -4.09 -6.09 3.30
CA SER A 94 -4.36 -5.78 4.71
C SER A 94 -3.32 -4.83 5.30
N VAL A 95 -2.04 -5.06 4.98
CA VAL A 95 -0.95 -4.19 5.44
C VAL A 95 -1.10 -2.78 4.85
N ALA A 96 -1.42 -2.68 3.56
CA ALA A 96 -1.64 -1.39 2.89
C ALA A 96 -2.85 -0.63 3.46
N ALA A 97 -3.96 -1.32 3.70
CA ALA A 97 -5.12 -0.73 4.38
C ALA A 97 -4.77 -0.25 5.79
N GLY A 98 -4.02 -1.04 6.56
CA GLY A 98 -3.56 -0.63 7.88
C GLY A 98 -2.63 0.60 7.87
N CYS A 99 -1.82 0.79 6.82
CA CYS A 99 -1.00 2.00 6.67
C CYS A 99 -1.86 3.26 6.51
N LEU A 100 -2.99 3.16 5.79
CA LEU A 100 -3.98 4.23 5.70
C LEU A 100 -4.68 4.46 7.04
N ASP A 101 -5.26 3.41 7.62
CA ASP A 101 -6.18 3.53 8.76
C ASP A 101 -5.48 3.84 10.08
N TYR A 102 -4.34 3.19 10.35
CA TYR A 102 -3.65 3.32 11.64
C TYR A 102 -2.55 4.39 11.62
N CYS A 103 -1.85 4.54 10.50
CA CYS A 103 -0.73 5.46 10.39
C CYS A 103 -1.08 6.76 9.68
N GLY A 104 -2.23 6.85 8.99
CA GLY A 104 -2.64 8.05 8.26
C GLY A 104 -1.68 8.40 7.13
N MET A 105 -1.08 7.39 6.50
CA MET A 105 -0.09 7.57 5.43
C MET A 105 -0.72 7.20 4.09
N ASP A 106 -0.65 8.10 3.10
CA ASP A 106 -1.09 7.76 1.76
C ASP A 106 -0.26 6.59 1.23
N THR A 107 -0.93 5.57 0.72
CA THR A 107 -0.34 4.27 0.46
C THR A 107 -0.55 3.87 -1.00
N MET A 108 0.52 3.44 -1.64
CA MET A 108 0.53 2.82 -2.96
C MET A 108 0.66 1.31 -2.81
N LEU A 109 -0.31 0.57 -3.36
CA LEU A 109 -0.27 -0.89 -3.37
C LEU A 109 0.27 -1.36 -4.72
N HIS A 110 1.30 -2.19 -4.70
CA HIS A 110 1.73 -2.89 -5.90
C HIS A 110 0.69 -3.95 -6.26
N ILE A 111 0.42 -4.15 -7.56
CA ILE A 111 -0.38 -5.27 -8.04
C ILE A 111 0.30 -5.84 -9.27
N THR A 112 0.62 -7.14 -9.23
CA THR A 112 1.20 -7.85 -10.37
C THR A 112 0.11 -8.49 -11.22
N CYS A 113 0.28 -8.51 -12.55
CA CYS A 113 -0.66 -9.19 -13.46
C CYS A 113 -0.41 -10.69 -13.54
N CYS A 114 0.85 -11.16 -13.54
CA CYS A 114 1.17 -12.59 -13.56
C CYS A 114 1.20 -13.16 -12.13
N PRO A 115 0.70 -14.40 -11.92
CA PRO A 115 0.06 -15.31 -12.88
C PRO A 115 -1.48 -15.21 -12.92
N TYR A 116 -2.07 -14.06 -12.56
CA TYR A 116 -3.51 -13.92 -12.42
C TYR A 116 -4.26 -13.85 -13.76
N THR A 117 -5.49 -14.32 -13.78
CA THR A 117 -6.43 -14.01 -14.85
C THR A 117 -6.87 -12.55 -14.78
N LYS A 118 -7.50 -12.07 -15.85
CA LYS A 118 -8.09 -10.73 -15.90
C LYS A 118 -9.14 -10.53 -14.79
N GLU A 119 -9.98 -11.53 -14.53
CA GLU A 119 -11.04 -11.51 -13.52
C GLU A 119 -10.47 -11.49 -12.10
N GLN A 120 -9.37 -12.21 -11.86
CA GLN A 120 -8.63 -12.13 -10.60
C GLN A 120 -8.04 -10.73 -10.39
N SER A 121 -7.44 -10.16 -11.43
CA SER A 121 -6.85 -8.82 -11.38
C SER A 121 -7.89 -7.74 -11.10
N ILE A 122 -9.06 -7.82 -11.76
CA ILE A 122 -10.19 -6.91 -11.52
C ILE A 122 -10.69 -7.04 -10.07
N ARG A 123 -10.84 -8.26 -9.55
CA ARG A 123 -11.24 -8.47 -8.15
C ARG A 123 -10.26 -7.82 -7.17
N HIS A 124 -8.96 -7.95 -7.39
CA HIS A 124 -7.96 -7.29 -6.53
C HIS A 124 -8.06 -5.77 -6.57
N LEU A 125 -8.33 -5.18 -7.74
CA LEU A 125 -8.55 -3.74 -7.89
C LEU A 125 -9.82 -3.28 -7.18
N GLU A 126 -10.92 -4.01 -7.32
CA GLU A 126 -12.19 -3.72 -6.64
C GLU A 126 -12.05 -3.82 -5.12
N GLN A 127 -11.37 -4.86 -4.63
CA GLN A 127 -11.04 -5.02 -3.20
C GLN A 127 -10.18 -3.86 -2.71
N SER A 128 -9.13 -3.49 -3.44
CA SER A 128 -8.24 -2.38 -3.07
C SER A 128 -9.02 -1.07 -2.98
N LYS A 129 -9.91 -0.81 -3.94
CA LYS A 129 -10.80 0.36 -3.94
C LYS A 129 -11.75 0.35 -2.73
N ALA A 130 -12.31 -0.80 -2.37
CA ALA A 130 -13.20 -0.95 -1.21
C ALA A 130 -12.46 -0.68 0.12
N LEU A 131 -11.17 -1.01 0.19
CA LEU A 131 -10.28 -0.67 1.31
C LEU A 131 -9.84 0.81 1.33
N GLY A 132 -10.28 1.63 0.37
CA GLY A 132 -9.92 3.04 0.29
C GLY A 132 -8.56 3.32 -0.34
N LEU A 133 -7.88 2.31 -0.88
CA LEU A 133 -6.62 2.49 -1.61
C LEU A 133 -6.88 3.17 -2.95
N LYS A 134 -6.13 4.23 -3.23
CA LYS A 134 -6.32 5.09 -4.42
C LYS A 134 -5.11 5.12 -5.35
N ASN A 135 -3.98 4.56 -4.92
CA ASN A 135 -2.75 4.54 -5.67
C ASN A 135 -2.34 3.07 -5.90
N ILE A 136 -2.26 2.67 -7.16
CA ILE A 136 -1.88 1.31 -7.55
C ILE A 136 -0.65 1.40 -8.45
N LEU A 137 0.39 0.62 -8.13
CA LEU A 137 1.51 0.37 -9.04
C LEU A 137 1.25 -0.91 -9.81
N ALA A 138 0.87 -0.79 -11.08
CA ALA A 138 0.65 -1.93 -11.95
C ALA A 138 1.99 -2.49 -12.44
N LEU A 139 2.26 -3.76 -12.15
CA LEU A 139 3.49 -4.46 -12.51
C LEU A 139 3.17 -5.73 -13.29
N ARG A 140 4.11 -6.18 -14.13
CA ARG A 140 3.95 -7.49 -14.81
C ARG A 140 4.00 -8.64 -13.81
N GLY A 141 4.96 -8.61 -12.88
CA GLY A 141 5.31 -9.73 -12.02
C GLY A 141 6.26 -10.72 -12.69
N ASP A 142 6.72 -11.70 -11.91
CA ASP A 142 7.57 -12.79 -12.37
C ASP A 142 6.74 -14.04 -12.67
N LEU A 143 7.21 -14.85 -13.61
CA LEU A 143 6.62 -16.16 -13.85
C LEU A 143 6.95 -17.10 -12.68
N PRO A 144 6.02 -17.98 -12.27
CA PRO A 144 6.32 -19.02 -11.30
C PRO A 144 7.52 -19.86 -11.77
N ARG A 145 8.42 -20.20 -10.84
CA ARG A 145 9.67 -20.93 -11.12
C ARG A 145 9.47 -22.34 -11.74
N GLN A 146 8.23 -22.78 -11.93
CA GLN A 146 7.83 -24.07 -12.51
C GLN A 146 6.98 -23.96 -13.79
N VAL A 147 7.04 -22.85 -14.53
CA VAL A 147 6.58 -22.88 -15.92
C VAL A 147 7.75 -23.40 -16.76
N SER A 148 7.86 -24.72 -16.89
CA SER A 148 8.52 -25.28 -18.07
C SER A 148 7.83 -24.68 -19.29
N LEU A 149 8.60 -24.06 -20.18
CA LEU A 149 8.15 -23.68 -21.52
C LEU A 149 7.82 -24.95 -22.30
N ALA A 150 6.70 -25.57 -21.97
CA ALA A 150 6.10 -26.65 -22.72
C ALA A 150 4.83 -26.08 -23.38
N GLU A 151 5.02 -25.78 -24.66
CA GLU A 151 4.02 -25.94 -25.72
C GLU A 151 2.78 -25.03 -25.65
N ASN A 152 2.83 -23.99 -26.50
CA ASN A 152 1.70 -23.59 -27.34
C ASN A 152 2.27 -22.92 -28.60
N PHE A 153 2.76 -23.77 -29.52
CA PHE A 153 2.76 -23.53 -30.97
C PHE A 153 1.82 -24.57 -31.58
#